data_AF-A0A1X7HDN7-F1
#
_entry.id   AF-A0A1X7HDN7-F1
#
_cell.length_a   1.000
_cell.length_b   1.000
_cell.length_c   1.000
_cell.angle_alpha   90.00
_cell.angle_beta   90.00
_cell.angle_gamma   90.00
#
_symmetry.space_group_name_H-M   'P 1'
#
loop_
_entity.id
_entity.type
_entity.pdbx_description
1 polymer ?
#
loop_
_entity_poly.entity_id
_entity_poly.type
_entity_poly.pdbx_seq_one_letter_code
_entity_poly.pdbx_strand_id
1 'polypeptide(L)'
;MTSQSSGETWKSSGFVGGGQPAGIAAIGIPNEPAWMPSWQVVSNPQQATKWRITYTEHIDPTGINREYGTVPISHYAAELRGILKRIGQLAVDIDEEFWNNDFFKPAIERLEGVVTNMPMELPEIYSDEAQRLLNAVYKAWVFGGMGSWNDSPPYSAHLHQLEKEYNDCTGDLYHTLLQCAQGAVNSVFHLQQIQQLSLTKTELASLKHNLTEQSLPFSHQVEFQEWNYPAGEAGAYFLKLPRTEVRSDLEGLALLLLRLEFREQEWSWDEKEVREVGPNALRTALTYLLDNGECTSLRWKEILDKAELYTEGHLELKNEVTFRSSNVMLYDDWNLLQFFGVNDEHYYLYLWYTTA
;
A
#
# COMPACT_ATOMS: atom_id res chain seq x y z
N MET A 1 22.81 -34.89 -43.15
CA MET A 1 23.28 -34.99 -41.76
C MET A 1 24.13 -33.78 -41.46
N THR A 2 23.62 -32.87 -40.65
CA THR A 2 24.38 -31.88 -39.88
C THR A 2 23.43 -31.37 -38.79
N SER A 3 23.42 -32.07 -37.66
CA SER A 3 22.69 -31.66 -36.47
C SER A 3 23.37 -30.42 -35.89
N GLN A 4 22.70 -29.27 -35.95
CA GLN A 4 23.05 -28.13 -35.11
C GLN A 4 22.74 -28.52 -33.67
N SER A 5 23.79 -28.70 -32.87
CA SER A 5 23.69 -28.75 -31.41
C SER A 5 23.09 -27.42 -30.94
N SER A 6 21.93 -27.48 -30.30
CA SER A 6 21.33 -26.38 -29.56
C SER A 6 22.37 -25.80 -28.60
N GLY A 7 22.71 -24.53 -28.78
CA GLY A 7 23.66 -23.81 -27.95
C GLY A 7 23.11 -23.69 -26.53
N GLU A 8 23.49 -24.63 -25.67
CA GLU A 8 23.41 -24.45 -24.23
C GLU A 8 24.28 -23.24 -23.86
N THR A 9 23.61 -22.16 -23.47
CA THR A 9 24.27 -20.96 -22.94
C THR A 9 24.84 -21.28 -21.57
N TRP A 10 26.14 -21.59 -21.53
CA TRP A 10 26.91 -21.69 -20.29
C TRP A 10 26.94 -20.32 -19.60
N LYS A 11 26.37 -20.23 -18.39
CA LYS A 11 26.45 -19.06 -17.50
C LYS A 11 27.35 -19.41 -16.31
N SER A 12 28.35 -18.58 -16.03
CA SER A 12 29.29 -18.81 -14.92
C SER A 12 28.57 -18.84 -13.56
N SER A 13 29.04 -19.68 -12.65
CA SER A 13 28.48 -19.97 -11.31
C SER A 13 28.05 -18.73 -10.50
N GLY A 14 28.74 -17.60 -10.62
CA GLY A 14 28.36 -16.33 -9.95
C GLY A 14 27.10 -15.64 -10.48
N PHE A 15 26.53 -16.10 -11.60
CA PHE A 15 25.27 -15.61 -12.19
C PHE A 15 24.15 -16.67 -12.20
N VAL A 16 24.39 -17.82 -11.56
CA VAL A 16 23.42 -18.91 -11.39
C VAL A 16 22.76 -18.85 -10.00
N GLY A 17 22.75 -17.69 -9.36
CA GLY A 17 21.55 -17.37 -8.57
C GLY A 17 20.42 -17.24 -9.58
N GLY A 18 19.87 -18.29 -10.20
CA GLY A 18 19.18 -19.36 -9.51
C GLY A 18 17.79 -18.89 -9.07
N GLY A 19 17.65 -17.58 -8.91
CA GLY A 19 16.37 -16.91 -8.77
C GLY A 19 15.63 -16.93 -10.10
N GLN A 20 14.32 -17.14 -10.00
CA GLN A 20 13.39 -16.79 -11.06
C GLN A 20 13.65 -15.34 -11.51
N PRO A 21 13.47 -15.01 -12.81
CA PRO A 21 13.48 -13.62 -13.25
C PRO A 21 12.53 -12.80 -12.38
N ALA A 22 13.07 -11.92 -11.54
CA ALA A 22 12.30 -11.02 -10.70
C ALA A 22 12.07 -9.71 -11.46
N GLY A 23 10.81 -9.28 -11.53
CA GLY A 23 10.40 -8.00 -12.10
C GLY A 23 9.69 -7.13 -11.07
N ILE A 24 9.51 -5.86 -11.39
CA ILE A 24 8.72 -4.92 -10.58
C ILE A 24 7.35 -4.81 -11.22
N ALA A 25 6.29 -5.22 -10.53
CA ALA A 25 4.92 -4.98 -10.99
C ALA A 25 4.40 -3.68 -10.39
N ALA A 26 3.86 -2.79 -11.23
CA ALA A 26 3.09 -1.65 -10.76
C ALA A 26 1.63 -2.10 -10.59
N ILE A 27 1.21 -2.26 -9.35
CA ILE A 27 -0.12 -2.75 -8.98
C ILE A 27 -1.09 -1.57 -8.86
N GLY A 28 -2.35 -1.75 -9.29
CA GLY A 28 -3.37 -0.70 -9.18
C GLY A 28 -3.38 0.34 -10.31
N ILE A 29 -2.61 0.12 -11.37
CA ILE A 29 -2.67 0.90 -12.62
C ILE A 29 -3.18 0.02 -13.78
N PRO A 30 -3.80 0.59 -14.84
CA PRO A 30 -4.31 -0.21 -15.95
C PRO A 30 -3.26 -1.13 -16.55
N ASN A 31 -3.63 -2.39 -16.78
CA ASN A 31 -2.80 -3.45 -17.36
C ASN A 31 -1.58 -3.89 -16.53
N GLU A 32 -1.44 -3.39 -15.28
CA GLU A 32 -0.42 -3.77 -14.28
C GLU A 32 0.94 -4.17 -14.89
N PRO A 33 1.62 -3.23 -15.56
CA PRO A 33 2.82 -3.55 -16.30
C PRO A 33 3.90 -4.11 -15.37
N ALA A 34 4.54 -5.17 -15.84
CA ALA A 34 5.69 -5.77 -15.21
C ALA A 34 6.96 -5.18 -15.85
N TRP A 35 7.81 -4.58 -15.04
CA TRP A 35 9.09 -4.04 -15.45
C TRP A 35 10.16 -5.09 -15.23
N MET A 36 10.69 -5.62 -16.34
CA MET A 36 11.70 -6.68 -16.31
C MET A 36 13.10 -6.08 -16.45
N PRO A 37 14.02 -6.39 -15.51
CA PRO A 37 15.38 -5.88 -15.58
C PRO A 37 16.22 -6.66 -16.59
N SER A 38 16.98 -5.93 -17.40
CA SER A 38 18.07 -6.44 -18.23
C SER A 38 19.39 -5.93 -17.68
N TRP A 39 20.21 -6.84 -17.17
CA TRP A 39 21.51 -6.54 -16.56
C TRP A 39 22.62 -6.64 -17.60
N GLN A 40 23.47 -5.62 -17.70
CA GLN A 40 24.64 -5.58 -18.57
C GLN A 40 25.88 -5.20 -17.77
N VAL A 41 26.95 -5.96 -17.96
CA VAL A 41 28.27 -5.56 -17.46
C VAL A 41 28.79 -4.43 -18.33
N VAL A 42 29.15 -3.31 -17.72
CA VAL A 42 29.83 -2.21 -18.38
C VAL A 42 31.23 -2.06 -17.77
N SER A 43 32.25 -2.33 -18.58
CA SER A 43 33.64 -2.08 -18.23
C SER A 43 33.98 -0.61 -18.51
N ASN A 44 33.56 0.29 -17.62
CA ASN A 44 33.99 1.69 -17.64
C ASN A 44 34.79 2.00 -16.36
N PRO A 45 36.10 2.27 -16.45
CA PRO A 45 36.95 2.61 -15.29
C PRO A 45 36.49 3.84 -14.49
N GLN A 46 35.63 4.69 -15.07
CA GLN A 46 35.16 5.94 -14.48
C GLN A 46 33.80 5.80 -13.78
N GLN A 47 33.11 4.64 -13.90
CA GLN A 47 31.83 4.41 -13.24
C GLN A 47 32.04 3.62 -11.93
N ALA A 48 31.39 4.10 -10.86
CA ALA A 48 31.39 3.43 -9.57
C ALA A 48 30.69 2.06 -9.62
N THR A 49 29.76 1.85 -10.55
CA THR A 49 29.06 0.58 -10.73
C THR A 49 29.56 -0.15 -11.98
N LYS A 50 29.77 -1.47 -11.87
CA LYS A 50 30.10 -2.35 -13.01
C LYS A 50 28.87 -2.75 -13.83
N TRP A 51 27.70 -2.28 -13.40
CA TRP A 51 26.39 -2.74 -13.84
C TRP A 51 25.58 -1.60 -14.44
N ARG A 52 25.06 -1.83 -15.63
CA ARG A 52 23.94 -1.08 -16.20
C ARG A 52 22.72 -1.97 -16.16
N ILE A 53 21.65 -1.48 -15.56
CA ILE A 53 20.37 -2.18 -15.44
C ILE A 53 19.35 -1.38 -16.24
N THR A 54 18.75 -2.01 -17.25
CA THR A 54 17.68 -1.41 -18.06
C THR A 54 16.39 -2.14 -17.76
N TYR A 55 15.38 -1.43 -17.25
CA TYR A 55 14.05 -1.99 -17.06
C TYR A 55 13.23 -1.79 -18.34
N THR A 56 12.62 -2.87 -18.82
CA THR A 56 11.69 -2.83 -19.96
C THR A 56 10.29 -3.12 -19.46
N GLU A 57 9.33 -2.30 -19.89
CA GLU A 57 7.92 -2.52 -19.59
C GLU A 57 7.39 -3.73 -20.38
N HIS A 58 6.72 -4.63 -19.68
CA HIS A 58 5.98 -5.75 -20.26
C HIS A 58 4.53 -5.68 -19.78
N ILE A 59 3.62 -5.52 -20.74
CA ILE A 59 2.19 -5.57 -20.48
C ILE A 59 1.75 -7.02 -20.57
N ASP A 60 1.09 -7.54 -19.54
CA ASP A 60 0.46 -8.86 -19.60
C ASP A 60 -0.82 -8.75 -20.46
N PRO A 61 -0.88 -9.38 -21.66
CA PRO A 61 -2.04 -9.27 -22.53
C PRO A 61 -3.27 -10.00 -21.97
N THR A 62 -3.13 -10.80 -20.91
CA THR A 62 -4.22 -11.59 -20.34
C THR A 62 -5.05 -10.84 -19.30
N GLY A 63 -4.59 -9.69 -18.79
CA GLY A 63 -5.34 -8.84 -17.87
C GLY A 63 -5.80 -9.56 -16.59
N ILE A 64 -5.10 -10.62 -16.17
CA ILE A 64 -5.47 -11.37 -14.96
C ILE A 64 -5.29 -10.44 -13.77
N ASN A 65 -6.41 -10.00 -13.21
CA ASN A 65 -6.51 -9.30 -11.94
C ASN A 65 -5.95 -10.24 -10.87
N ARG A 66 -4.69 -10.03 -10.45
CA ARG A 66 -4.07 -10.90 -9.45
C ARG A 66 -4.58 -10.49 -8.09
N GLU A 67 -5.21 -11.40 -7.36
CA GLU A 67 -5.44 -11.21 -5.94
C GLU A 67 -4.08 -11.26 -5.23
N TYR A 68 -3.61 -10.10 -4.79
CA TYR A 68 -2.42 -10.00 -3.97
C TYR A 68 -2.80 -10.32 -2.53
N GLY A 69 -2.66 -11.60 -2.15
CA GLY A 69 -2.81 -12.03 -0.77
C GLY A 69 -1.83 -11.28 0.14
N THR A 70 -2.30 -10.81 1.29
CA THR A 70 -1.49 -10.07 2.25
C THR A 70 -0.93 -11.01 3.31
N VAL A 71 0.39 -10.98 3.51
CA VAL A 71 1.08 -11.78 4.54
C VAL A 71 1.71 -10.79 5.53
N PRO A 72 1.33 -10.82 6.81
CA PRO A 72 1.89 -9.90 7.81
C PRO A 72 3.41 -10.00 7.93
N ILE A 73 4.10 -8.88 8.19
CA ILE A 73 5.56 -8.86 8.41
C ILE A 73 5.97 -9.84 9.51
N SER A 74 5.15 -9.95 10.56
CA SER A 74 5.38 -10.88 11.67
C SER A 74 5.44 -12.35 11.25
N HIS A 75 4.74 -12.73 10.18
CA HIS A 75 4.82 -14.07 9.61
C HIS A 75 6.20 -14.31 8.98
N TYR A 76 6.64 -13.41 8.09
CA TYR A 76 7.97 -13.47 7.47
C TYR A 76 9.08 -13.46 8.52
N ALA A 77 8.95 -12.62 9.56
CA ALA A 77 9.91 -12.59 10.67
C ALA A 77 9.95 -13.94 11.43
N ALA A 78 8.80 -14.55 11.70
CA ALA A 78 8.75 -15.86 12.35
C ALA A 78 9.40 -16.96 11.51
N GLU A 79 9.12 -17.00 10.20
CA GLU A 79 9.72 -17.95 9.26
C GLU A 79 11.24 -17.76 9.16
N LEU A 80 11.69 -16.51 8.97
CA LEU A 80 13.11 -16.19 8.90
C LEU A 80 13.84 -16.60 10.18
N ARG A 81 13.27 -16.31 11.35
CA ARG A 81 13.84 -16.72 12.63
C ARG A 81 13.95 -18.25 12.73
N GLY A 82 12.94 -18.97 12.27
CA GLY A 82 12.93 -20.43 12.26
C GLY A 82 14.04 -21.01 11.40
N ILE A 83 14.15 -20.55 10.14
CA ILE A 83 15.16 -21.08 9.22
C ILE A 83 16.59 -20.70 9.63
N LEU A 84 16.80 -19.49 10.16
CA LEU A 84 18.11 -19.04 10.65
C LEU A 84 18.60 -19.90 11.83
N LYS A 85 17.69 -20.29 12.74
CA LYS A 85 18.04 -21.22 13.82
C LYS A 85 18.40 -22.61 13.30
N ARG A 86 17.62 -23.12 12.34
CA ARG A 86 17.83 -24.44 11.75
C ARG A 86 19.15 -24.52 10.98
N ILE A 87 19.42 -23.55 10.11
CA ILE A 87 20.68 -23.54 9.34
C ILE A 87 21.89 -23.18 10.21
N GLY A 88 21.70 -22.37 11.25
CA GLY A 88 22.72 -22.12 12.26
C GLY A 88 23.11 -23.37 13.05
N GLN A 89 22.14 -24.23 13.38
CA GLN A 89 22.42 -25.52 14.00
C GLN A 89 23.13 -26.46 13.02
N LEU A 90 22.65 -26.55 11.77
CA LEU A 90 23.32 -27.35 10.74
C LEU A 90 24.78 -26.93 10.56
N ALA A 91 25.07 -25.62 10.53
CA ALA A 91 26.43 -25.11 10.42
C ALA A 91 27.33 -25.60 11.58
N VAL A 92 26.79 -25.71 12.80
CA VAL A 92 27.53 -26.33 13.93
C VAL A 92 27.73 -27.82 13.69
N ASP A 93 26.69 -28.53 13.25
CA ASP A 93 26.71 -29.99 13.07
C ASP A 93 27.67 -30.47 11.97
N ILE A 94 28.03 -29.60 11.03
CA ILE A 94 28.98 -29.87 9.93
C ILE A 94 30.36 -29.21 10.14
N ASP A 95 30.68 -28.77 11.36
CA ASP A 95 31.95 -28.08 11.71
C ASP A 95 32.22 -26.76 10.95
N GLU A 96 31.15 -26.06 10.57
CA GLU A 96 31.14 -24.78 9.85
C GLU A 96 30.57 -23.64 10.75
N GLU A 97 30.80 -23.72 12.07
CA GLU A 97 30.18 -22.85 13.08
C GLU A 97 30.41 -21.34 12.84
N PHE A 98 31.48 -20.97 12.13
CA PHE A 98 31.74 -19.61 11.67
C PHE A 98 30.49 -18.95 11.07
N TRP A 99 29.74 -19.66 10.22
CA TRP A 99 28.54 -19.12 9.58
C TRP A 99 27.42 -18.80 10.57
N ASN A 100 27.26 -19.65 11.58
CA ASN A 100 26.29 -19.41 12.64
C ASN A 100 26.64 -18.18 13.47
N ASN A 101 27.92 -18.04 13.83
CA ASN A 101 28.39 -16.96 14.69
C ASN A 101 28.44 -15.61 13.96
N ASP A 102 28.82 -15.60 12.68
CA ASP A 102 29.07 -14.36 11.97
C ASP A 102 27.89 -13.92 11.11
N PHE A 103 26.96 -14.80 10.74
CA PHE A 103 25.84 -14.47 9.84
C PHE A 103 24.48 -14.75 10.47
N PHE A 104 24.20 -16.00 10.87
CA PHE A 104 22.84 -16.40 11.24
C PHE A 104 22.39 -15.87 12.61
N LYS A 105 23.20 -15.99 13.68
CA LYS A 105 22.90 -15.38 14.98
C LYS A 105 22.80 -13.84 14.88
N PRO A 106 23.75 -13.12 14.24
CA PRO A 106 23.63 -11.67 14.08
C PRO A 106 22.45 -11.21 13.21
N ALA A 107 21.94 -12.05 12.31
CA ALA A 107 20.71 -11.78 11.57
C ALA A 107 19.48 -11.89 12.48
N ILE A 108 19.43 -12.90 13.37
CA ILE A 108 18.38 -13.02 14.40
C ILE A 108 18.40 -11.81 15.33
N GLU A 109 19.58 -11.37 15.80
CA GLU A 109 19.71 -10.20 16.67
C GLU A 109 19.17 -8.91 16.03
N ARG A 110 19.40 -8.71 14.72
CA ARG A 110 18.82 -7.59 13.97
C ARG A 110 17.31 -7.69 13.86
N LEU A 111 16.81 -8.89 13.58
CA LEU A 111 15.38 -9.17 13.47
C LEU A 111 14.65 -8.89 14.81
N GLU A 112 15.28 -9.25 15.92
CA GLU A 112 14.77 -9.07 17.29
C GLU A 112 15.01 -7.63 17.83
N GLY A 113 15.69 -6.76 17.07
CA GLY A 113 15.95 -5.37 17.45
C GLY A 113 17.03 -5.20 18.53
N VAL A 114 17.84 -6.22 18.77
CA VAL A 114 18.99 -6.16 19.70
C VAL A 114 20.09 -5.25 19.15
N VAL A 115 20.31 -5.31 17.83
CA VAL A 115 21.25 -4.44 17.11
C VAL A 115 20.47 -3.34 16.40
N THR A 116 20.76 -2.08 16.73
CA THR A 116 20.07 -0.91 16.14
C THR A 116 20.81 -0.30 14.96
N ASN A 117 22.08 -0.65 14.74
CA ASN A 117 22.84 -0.19 13.59
C ASN A 117 22.44 -0.97 12.32
N MET A 118 21.68 -0.31 11.45
CA MET A 118 21.11 -0.87 10.23
C MET A 118 21.83 -0.31 9.00
N PRO A 119 22.63 -1.12 8.27
CA PRO A 119 23.36 -0.65 7.09
C PRO A 119 22.46 -0.32 5.89
N MET A 120 21.29 -0.94 5.79
CA MET A 120 20.29 -0.59 4.77
C MET A 120 19.23 0.29 5.40
N GLU A 121 18.99 1.46 4.83
CA GLU A 121 17.91 2.38 5.21
C GLU A 121 16.78 2.29 4.20
N LEU A 122 15.57 2.05 4.70
CA LEU A 122 14.33 2.17 3.96
C LEU A 122 13.73 3.56 4.19
N PRO A 123 12.97 4.10 3.23
CA PRO A 123 12.25 5.36 3.43
C PRO A 123 11.29 5.30 4.63
N GLU A 124 10.96 6.47 5.20
CA GLU A 124 10.13 6.60 6.41
C GLU A 124 8.72 5.98 6.31
N ILE A 125 8.24 5.72 5.10
CA ILE A 125 6.96 5.02 4.88
C ILE A 125 6.99 3.56 5.37
N TYR A 126 8.16 2.94 5.49
CA TYR A 126 8.33 1.58 5.97
C TYR A 126 8.36 1.53 7.50
N SER A 127 7.77 0.49 8.08
CA SER A 127 7.82 0.27 9.53
C SER A 127 9.21 -0.15 10.00
N ASP A 128 9.52 0.09 11.26
CA ASP A 128 10.74 -0.43 11.90
C ASP A 128 10.86 -1.96 11.78
N GLU A 129 9.72 -2.68 11.75
CA GLU A 129 9.69 -4.13 11.53
C GLU A 129 10.16 -4.50 10.12
N ALA A 130 9.69 -3.80 9.08
CA ALA A 130 10.17 -3.99 7.72
C ALA A 130 11.67 -3.69 7.61
N GLN A 131 12.11 -2.62 8.28
CA GLN A 131 13.51 -2.23 8.34
C GLN A 131 14.39 -3.31 8.98
N ARG A 132 13.96 -3.86 10.13
CA ARG A 132 14.65 -4.97 10.82
C ARG A 132 14.68 -6.23 9.97
N LEU A 133 13.55 -6.61 9.36
CA LEU A 133 13.44 -7.79 8.51
C LEU A 133 14.41 -7.72 7.32
N LEU A 134 14.46 -6.59 6.62
CA LEU A 134 15.33 -6.43 5.47
C LEU A 134 16.82 -6.43 5.84
N ASN A 135 17.18 -5.81 6.98
CA ASN A 135 18.57 -5.85 7.46
C ASN A 135 18.98 -7.24 7.97
N ALA A 136 18.05 -8.01 8.53
CA ALA A 136 18.28 -9.42 8.86
C ALA A 136 18.54 -10.25 7.60
N VAL A 137 17.75 -10.03 6.54
CA VAL A 137 17.98 -10.66 5.22
C VAL A 137 19.36 -10.31 4.67
N TYR A 138 19.71 -9.02 4.66
CA TYR A 138 21.03 -8.55 4.20
C TYR A 138 22.16 -9.22 4.99
N LYS A 139 22.02 -9.33 6.32
CA LYS A 139 23.02 -9.96 7.17
C LYS A 139 23.16 -11.47 6.94
N ALA A 140 22.06 -12.16 6.64
CA ALA A 140 22.03 -13.60 6.39
C ALA A 140 22.29 -13.97 4.92
N TRP A 141 22.53 -13.01 4.04
CA TRP A 141 22.77 -13.27 2.62
C TRP A 141 24.17 -13.85 2.40
N VAL A 142 24.28 -15.17 2.52
CA VAL A 142 25.53 -15.94 2.40
C VAL A 142 25.76 -16.53 1.00
N PHE A 143 24.89 -16.18 0.05
CA PHE A 143 24.91 -16.67 -1.34
C PHE A 143 25.68 -15.69 -2.24
N GLY A 144 26.73 -16.14 -2.93
CA GLY A 144 27.53 -15.23 -3.76
C GLY A 144 28.84 -15.80 -4.31
N GLY A 145 29.83 -14.91 -4.52
CA GLY A 145 31.15 -15.24 -5.07
C GLY A 145 32.07 -16.00 -4.09
N MET A 146 33.38 -15.98 -4.31
CA MET A 146 34.36 -16.73 -3.51
C MET A 146 34.20 -16.49 -1.99
N GLY A 147 34.23 -17.58 -1.22
CA GLY A 147 34.00 -17.60 0.22
C GLY A 147 32.52 -17.61 0.60
N SER A 148 31.65 -18.18 -0.22
CA SER A 148 30.21 -18.28 0.05
C SER A 148 29.84 -19.57 0.80
N TRP A 149 28.61 -19.62 1.30
CA TRP A 149 28.02 -20.80 1.92
C TRP A 149 27.98 -22.04 1.00
N ASN A 150 28.12 -21.84 -0.32
CA ASN A 150 28.10 -22.92 -1.30
C ASN A 150 29.51 -23.46 -1.62
N ASP A 151 30.55 -22.98 -0.94
CA ASP A 151 31.94 -23.39 -1.19
C ASP A 151 32.36 -24.59 -0.31
N SER A 152 32.75 -24.35 0.95
CA SER A 152 33.15 -25.43 1.88
C SER A 152 31.98 -26.21 2.49
N PRO A 153 30.83 -25.61 2.85
CA PRO A 153 29.76 -26.31 3.57
C PRO A 153 29.18 -27.56 2.86
N PRO A 154 29.01 -27.62 1.53
CA PRO A 154 28.55 -28.85 0.87
C PRO A 154 29.49 -30.05 1.10
N TYR A 155 30.80 -29.80 1.07
CA TYR A 155 31.80 -30.84 1.31
C TYR A 155 31.82 -31.26 2.79
N SER A 156 31.74 -30.29 3.70
CA SER A 156 31.65 -30.54 5.14
C SER A 156 30.40 -31.36 5.49
N ALA A 157 29.26 -31.07 4.85
CA ALA A 157 28.04 -31.86 4.99
C ALA A 157 28.19 -33.30 4.47
N HIS A 158 28.89 -33.51 3.35
CA HIS A 158 29.21 -34.85 2.85
C HIS A 158 30.03 -35.68 3.84
N LEU A 159 31.08 -35.09 4.44
CA LEU A 159 31.88 -35.76 5.47
C LEU A 159 31.05 -36.17 6.69
N HIS A 160 30.05 -35.37 7.03
CA HIS A 160 29.15 -35.61 8.16
C HIS A 160 27.91 -36.44 7.81
N GLN A 161 27.76 -36.90 6.56
CA GLN A 161 26.58 -37.63 6.06
C GLN A 161 25.26 -36.84 6.20
N LEU A 162 25.34 -35.51 6.09
CA LEU A 162 24.21 -34.56 6.22
C LEU A 162 23.91 -33.82 4.91
N GLU A 163 24.25 -34.41 3.76
CA GLU A 163 24.07 -33.80 2.43
C GLU A 163 22.62 -33.44 2.14
N LYS A 164 21.69 -34.30 2.56
CA LYS A 164 20.26 -34.09 2.34
C LYS A 164 19.78 -32.91 3.17
N GLU A 165 20.13 -32.89 4.46
CA GLU A 165 19.81 -31.80 5.38
C GLU A 165 20.41 -30.48 4.90
N TYR A 166 21.64 -30.51 4.36
CA TYR A 166 22.27 -29.36 3.75
C TYR A 166 21.49 -28.83 2.56
N ASN A 167 21.16 -29.68 1.59
CA ASN A 167 20.42 -29.26 0.40
C ASN A 167 19.04 -28.70 0.75
N ASP A 168 18.31 -29.40 1.63
CA ASP A 168 16.97 -28.98 2.07
C ASP A 168 17.04 -27.65 2.82
N CYS A 169 17.93 -27.53 3.82
CA CYS A 169 18.00 -26.34 4.65
C CYS A 169 18.55 -25.11 3.91
N THR A 170 19.50 -25.32 3.00
CA THR A 170 20.06 -24.26 2.16
C THR A 170 19.04 -23.74 1.15
N GLY A 171 18.28 -24.66 0.52
CA GLY A 171 17.17 -24.29 -0.36
C GLY A 171 16.08 -23.50 0.38
N ASP A 172 15.65 -23.99 1.54
CA ASP A 172 14.68 -23.32 2.40
C ASP A 172 15.15 -21.92 2.83
N LEU A 173 16.44 -21.77 3.20
CA LEU A 173 17.01 -20.46 3.53
C LEU A 173 16.92 -19.52 2.33
N TYR A 174 17.35 -19.96 1.15
CA TYR A 174 17.35 -19.13 -0.05
C TYR A 174 15.95 -18.62 -0.39
N HIS A 175 14.95 -19.51 -0.39
CA HIS A 175 13.55 -19.15 -0.63
C HIS A 175 13.01 -18.19 0.44
N THR A 176 13.27 -18.47 1.72
CA THR A 176 12.81 -17.62 2.83
C THR A 176 13.41 -16.22 2.75
N LEU A 177 14.71 -16.08 2.44
CA LEU A 177 15.35 -14.78 2.30
C LEU A 177 14.73 -13.96 1.16
N LEU A 178 14.43 -14.58 0.02
CA LEU A 178 13.75 -13.91 -1.10
C LEU A 178 12.34 -13.45 -0.72
N GLN A 179 11.54 -14.33 -0.10
CA GLN A 179 10.19 -14.00 0.34
C GLN A 179 10.20 -12.88 1.40
N CYS A 180 11.14 -12.91 2.33
CA CYS A 180 11.28 -11.87 3.35
C CYS A 180 11.70 -10.53 2.75
N ALA A 181 12.64 -10.52 1.80
CA ALA A 181 13.03 -9.29 1.09
C ALA A 181 11.83 -8.69 0.36
N GLN A 182 11.08 -9.51 -0.38
CA GLN A 182 9.87 -9.10 -1.10
C GLN A 182 8.79 -8.61 -0.12
N GLY A 183 8.54 -9.35 0.96
CA GLY A 183 7.56 -9.01 1.98
C GLY A 183 7.88 -7.68 2.67
N ALA A 184 9.15 -7.42 2.96
CA ALA A 184 9.59 -6.16 3.56
C ALA A 184 9.37 -4.97 2.62
N VAL A 185 9.75 -5.08 1.34
CA VAL A 185 9.61 -3.95 0.39
C VAL A 185 8.16 -3.73 -0.07
N ASN A 186 7.33 -4.77 -0.02
CA ASN A 186 5.90 -4.69 -0.34
C ASN A 186 5.04 -4.34 0.89
N SER A 187 5.59 -4.26 2.10
CA SER A 187 4.79 -4.10 3.32
C SER A 187 4.02 -2.79 3.40
N VAL A 188 4.47 -1.77 2.67
CA VAL A 188 3.85 -0.44 2.60
C VAL A 188 2.57 -0.43 1.77
N PHE A 189 2.39 -1.42 0.90
CA PHE A 189 1.10 -1.69 0.25
C PHE A 189 -0.01 -1.92 1.29
N HIS A 190 0.35 -2.40 2.48
CA HIS A 190 -0.59 -2.72 3.55
C HIS A 190 -0.88 -1.53 4.48
N LEU A 191 0.02 -0.54 4.57
CA LEU A 191 -0.24 0.69 5.34
C LEU A 191 -1.22 1.63 4.63
N GLN A 192 -1.23 1.63 3.29
CA GLN A 192 -2.21 2.40 2.51
C GLN A 192 -3.61 1.78 2.45
N GLN A 193 -3.77 0.53 2.89
CA GLN A 193 -5.09 -0.08 3.10
C GLN A 193 -5.66 0.17 4.51
N ILE A 194 -4.87 0.66 5.48
CA ILE A 194 -5.24 0.66 6.92
C ILE A 194 -5.40 2.08 7.54
N GLN A 195 -5.57 3.12 6.72
CA GLN A 195 -6.37 4.30 7.15
C GLN A 195 -7.59 4.45 6.24
N GLN A 196 -8.32 3.35 6.02
CA GLN A 196 -9.66 3.47 5.46
C GLN A 196 -10.51 4.29 6.43
N LEU A 197 -11.10 5.36 5.90
CA LEU A 197 -12.12 6.13 6.58
C LEU A 197 -13.24 5.14 7.00
N SER A 198 -13.30 4.82 8.29
CA SER A 198 -14.21 3.80 8.81
C SER A 198 -15.48 4.48 9.32
N LEU A 199 -16.23 5.12 8.42
CA LEU A 199 -17.50 5.75 8.78
C LEU A 199 -18.61 4.69 8.83
N THR A 200 -19.20 4.49 10.00
CA THR A 200 -20.31 3.53 10.19
C THR A 200 -21.63 4.23 10.46
N LYS A 201 -22.75 3.58 10.09
CA LYS A 201 -24.09 4.04 10.49
C LYS A 201 -24.26 4.19 12.00
N THR A 202 -23.55 3.37 12.79
CA THR A 202 -23.55 3.47 14.25
C THR A 202 -22.96 4.79 14.73
N GLU A 203 -21.82 5.21 14.19
CA GLU A 203 -21.19 6.50 14.54
C GLU A 203 -22.05 7.69 14.11
N LEU A 204 -22.67 7.61 12.92
CA LEU A 204 -23.62 8.63 12.47
C LEU A 204 -24.84 8.73 13.39
N ALA A 205 -25.37 7.60 13.87
CA ALA A 205 -26.47 7.58 14.82
C ALA A 205 -26.06 8.17 16.19
N SER A 206 -24.85 7.87 16.65
CA SER A 206 -24.29 8.48 17.86
C SER A 206 -24.11 9.99 17.71
N LEU A 207 -23.58 10.47 16.58
CA LEU A 207 -23.47 11.90 16.29
C LEU A 207 -24.85 12.56 16.35
N LYS A 208 -25.84 12.02 15.62
CA LYS A 208 -27.22 12.54 15.58
C LYS A 208 -27.83 12.67 16.98
N HIS A 209 -27.59 11.68 17.86
CA HIS A 209 -28.10 11.69 19.23
C HIS A 209 -27.45 12.80 20.08
N ASN A 210 -26.15 13.03 19.91
CA ASN A 210 -25.35 13.93 20.75
C ASN A 210 -25.35 15.40 20.28
N LEU A 211 -26.01 15.73 19.16
CA LEU A 211 -26.03 17.10 18.60
C LEU A 211 -26.53 18.19 19.55
N THR A 212 -27.35 17.86 20.55
CA THR A 212 -27.82 18.83 21.55
C THR A 212 -26.81 19.11 22.65
N GLU A 213 -25.87 18.20 22.88
CA GLU A 213 -24.84 18.30 23.92
C GLU A 213 -23.50 18.82 23.36
N GLN A 214 -23.30 18.76 22.05
CA GLN A 214 -22.09 19.22 21.38
C GLN A 214 -22.26 20.62 20.79
N SER A 215 -21.20 21.44 20.87
CA SER A 215 -21.09 22.64 20.05
C SER A 215 -20.90 22.21 18.60
N LEU A 216 -21.75 22.70 17.69
CA LEU A 216 -21.55 22.44 16.27
C LEU A 216 -20.18 22.96 15.80
N PRO A 217 -19.49 22.21 14.93
CA PRO A 217 -18.30 22.73 14.28
C PRO A 217 -18.68 23.91 13.38
N PHE A 218 -17.82 24.91 13.31
CA PHE A 218 -17.93 26.02 12.37
C PHE A 218 -16.55 26.37 11.85
N SER A 219 -16.42 26.52 10.53
CA SER A 219 -15.20 27.01 9.89
C SER A 219 -15.54 27.94 8.73
N HIS A 220 -14.74 28.99 8.60
CA HIS A 220 -14.75 29.87 7.44
C HIS A 220 -13.96 29.31 6.25
N GLN A 221 -13.20 28.23 6.44
CA GLN A 221 -12.30 27.66 5.43
C GLN A 221 -12.94 26.56 4.59
N VAL A 222 -14.27 26.41 4.64
CA VAL A 222 -14.96 25.47 3.75
C VAL A 222 -15.02 26.06 2.34
N GLU A 223 -14.23 25.51 1.43
CA GLU A 223 -14.29 25.84 0.01
C GLU A 223 -15.49 25.15 -0.63
N PHE A 224 -16.14 25.83 -1.57
CA PHE A 224 -17.35 25.36 -2.22
C PHE A 224 -17.28 25.62 -3.72
N GLN A 225 -17.53 24.58 -4.51
CA GLN A 225 -17.58 24.64 -5.97
C GLN A 225 -18.89 24.02 -6.47
N GLU A 226 -19.47 24.62 -7.50
CA GLU A 226 -20.75 24.24 -8.08
C GLU A 226 -20.64 24.17 -9.60
N TRP A 227 -21.23 23.11 -10.17
CA TRP A 227 -21.35 22.91 -11.60
C TRP A 227 -22.81 22.64 -11.95
N ASN A 228 -23.26 23.27 -13.03
CA ASN A 228 -24.59 23.10 -13.58
C ASN A 228 -24.46 22.54 -15.00
N TYR A 229 -25.20 21.48 -15.32
CA TYR A 229 -25.16 20.77 -16.60
C TYR A 229 -26.51 20.94 -17.33
N PRO A 230 -26.65 21.97 -18.19
CA PRO A 230 -27.96 22.38 -18.72
C PRO A 230 -28.61 21.34 -19.64
N ALA A 231 -27.82 20.42 -20.21
CA ALA A 231 -28.31 19.44 -21.17
C ALA A 231 -29.10 18.27 -20.53
N GLY A 232 -28.98 18.07 -19.21
CA GLY A 232 -29.57 16.91 -18.51
C GLY A 232 -30.19 17.22 -17.15
N GLU A 233 -30.54 18.48 -16.88
CA GLU A 233 -31.06 18.93 -15.57
C GLU A 233 -30.26 18.40 -14.38
N ALA A 234 -28.94 18.33 -14.55
CA ALA A 234 -28.03 17.77 -13.57
C ALA A 234 -27.14 18.86 -12.97
N GLY A 235 -26.76 18.66 -11.71
CA GLY A 235 -25.88 19.55 -10.97
C GLY A 235 -24.89 18.78 -10.13
N ALA A 236 -23.80 19.44 -9.77
CA ALA A 236 -22.83 18.88 -8.84
C ALA A 236 -22.27 19.94 -7.88
N TYR A 237 -21.99 19.50 -6.65
CA TYR A 237 -21.30 20.26 -5.63
C TYR A 237 -20.04 19.53 -5.18
N PHE A 238 -18.97 20.29 -4.98
CA PHE A 238 -17.74 19.79 -4.38
C PHE A 238 -17.29 20.74 -3.28
N LEU A 239 -17.15 20.19 -2.08
CA LEU A 239 -16.77 20.94 -0.89
C LEU A 239 -15.45 20.41 -0.37
N LYS A 240 -14.60 21.32 0.14
CA LYS A 240 -13.34 20.97 0.79
C LYS A 240 -13.20 21.67 2.13
N LEU A 241 -12.58 20.97 3.07
CA LEU A 241 -12.29 21.46 4.41
C LEU A 241 -10.86 21.03 4.78
N PRO A 242 -9.95 21.96 5.12
CA PRO A 242 -8.62 21.61 5.61
C PRO A 242 -8.71 20.73 6.85
N ARG A 243 -7.89 19.68 6.91
CA ARG A 243 -7.96 18.71 8.02
C ARG A 243 -7.66 19.32 9.39
N THR A 244 -6.93 20.44 9.41
CA THR A 244 -6.58 21.17 10.64
C THR A 244 -7.76 21.84 11.32
N GLU A 245 -8.90 22.00 10.64
CA GLU A 245 -10.07 22.70 11.16
C GLU A 245 -10.93 21.84 12.09
N VAL A 246 -10.78 20.52 12.06
CA VAL A 246 -11.61 19.57 12.81
C VAL A 246 -10.77 18.50 13.49
N ARG A 247 -11.33 17.86 14.52
CA ARG A 247 -10.59 16.90 15.37
C ARG A 247 -10.78 15.45 14.95
N SER A 248 -11.75 15.18 14.08
CA SER A 248 -12.08 13.83 13.63
C SER A 248 -12.73 13.84 12.25
N ASP A 249 -12.70 12.69 11.58
CA ASP A 249 -13.39 12.44 10.32
C ASP A 249 -14.89 12.73 10.41
N LEU A 250 -15.50 12.38 11.56
CA LEU A 250 -16.92 12.58 11.82
C LEU A 250 -17.28 14.06 11.95
N GLU A 251 -16.42 14.87 12.57
CA GLU A 251 -16.58 16.33 12.59
C GLU A 251 -16.39 16.93 11.18
N GLY A 252 -15.44 16.40 10.39
CA GLY A 252 -15.22 16.80 9.00
C GLY A 252 -16.46 16.56 8.13
N LEU A 253 -17.02 15.35 8.20
CA LEU A 253 -18.26 15.01 7.51
C LEU A 253 -19.42 15.90 7.99
N ALA A 254 -19.60 16.07 9.30
CA ALA A 254 -20.67 16.87 9.87
C ALA A 254 -20.63 18.32 9.37
N LEU A 255 -19.45 18.92 9.33
CA LEU A 255 -19.27 20.30 8.88
C LEU A 255 -19.53 20.45 7.38
N LEU A 256 -19.08 19.50 6.56
CA LEU A 256 -19.32 19.51 5.12
C LEU A 256 -20.79 19.26 4.77
N LEU A 257 -21.46 18.31 5.43
CA LEU A 257 -22.91 18.09 5.29
C LEU A 257 -23.69 19.34 5.69
N LEU A 258 -23.35 19.94 6.84
CA LEU A 258 -24.00 21.16 7.30
C LEU A 258 -23.81 22.32 6.32
N ARG A 259 -22.61 22.47 5.76
CA ARG A 259 -22.34 23.49 4.74
C ARG A 259 -23.18 23.27 3.48
N LEU A 260 -23.32 22.02 3.05
CA LEU A 260 -24.13 21.64 1.89
C LEU A 260 -25.61 21.99 2.11
N GLU A 261 -26.19 21.62 3.27
CA GLU A 261 -27.57 21.96 3.63
C GLU A 261 -27.82 23.47 3.61
N PHE A 262 -26.89 24.25 4.18
CA PHE A 262 -27.00 25.71 4.16
C PHE A 262 -27.00 26.28 2.74
N ARG A 263 -26.26 25.66 1.82
CA ARG A 263 -26.26 26.07 0.42
C ARG A 263 -27.59 25.75 -0.25
N GLU A 264 -28.10 24.54 -0.09
CA GLU A 264 -29.36 24.11 -0.71
C GLU A 264 -30.57 24.92 -0.21
N GLN A 265 -30.55 25.34 1.05
CA GLN A 265 -31.58 26.20 1.64
C GLN A 265 -31.36 27.71 1.42
N GLU A 266 -30.28 28.09 0.73
CA GLU A 266 -29.88 29.49 0.50
C GLU A 266 -29.70 30.31 1.80
N TRP A 267 -29.29 29.66 2.90
CA TRP A 267 -29.02 30.32 4.19
C TRP A 267 -27.65 30.98 4.24
N SER A 268 -27.49 32.00 5.10
CA SER A 268 -26.18 32.66 5.29
C SER A 268 -25.23 31.78 6.10
N TRP A 269 -23.97 31.72 5.65
CA TRP A 269 -22.92 30.96 6.33
C TRP A 269 -22.17 31.84 7.32
N ASP A 270 -22.85 32.15 8.43
CA ASP A 270 -22.24 32.81 9.57
C ASP A 270 -22.48 32.03 10.86
N GLU A 271 -21.58 32.24 11.82
CA GLU A 271 -21.54 31.45 13.05
C GLU A 271 -22.84 31.54 13.85
N LYS A 272 -23.52 32.70 13.81
CA LYS A 272 -24.75 32.90 14.55
C LYS A 272 -25.87 32.06 13.95
N GLU A 273 -26.08 32.15 12.64
CA GLU A 273 -27.10 31.35 11.96
C GLU A 273 -26.81 29.84 12.06
N VAL A 274 -25.55 29.43 11.91
CA VAL A 274 -25.12 28.03 12.12
C VAL A 274 -25.45 27.54 13.53
N ARG A 275 -25.26 28.36 14.57
CA ARG A 275 -25.63 28.00 15.94
C ARG A 275 -27.14 27.90 16.15
N GLU A 276 -27.92 28.74 15.46
CA GLU A 276 -29.38 28.80 15.62
C GLU A 276 -30.11 27.68 14.88
N VAL A 277 -29.82 27.47 13.59
CA VAL A 277 -30.56 26.51 12.74
C VAL A 277 -29.77 25.24 12.44
N GLY A 278 -28.44 25.28 12.58
CA GLY A 278 -27.56 24.18 12.20
C GLY A 278 -27.85 22.84 12.88
N PRO A 279 -28.22 22.78 14.18
CA PRO A 279 -28.43 21.47 14.83
C PRO A 279 -29.60 20.71 14.22
N ASN A 280 -30.64 21.44 13.79
CA ASN A 280 -31.81 20.85 13.15
C ASN A 280 -31.53 20.49 11.69
N ALA A 281 -30.76 21.32 10.98
CA ALA A 281 -30.33 21.05 9.62
C ALA A 281 -29.48 19.77 9.54
N LEU A 282 -28.42 19.69 10.35
CA LEU A 282 -27.55 18.53 10.41
C LEU A 282 -28.30 17.27 10.90
N ARG A 283 -29.23 17.41 11.86
CA ARG A 283 -30.07 16.27 12.28
C ARG A 283 -30.93 15.75 11.12
N THR A 284 -31.44 16.64 10.26
CA THR A 284 -32.23 16.29 9.09
C THR A 284 -31.36 15.54 8.07
N ALA A 285 -30.21 16.10 7.71
CA ALA A 285 -29.23 15.46 6.82
C ALA A 285 -28.82 14.06 7.30
N LEU A 286 -28.45 13.94 8.58
CA LEU A 286 -28.07 12.66 9.18
C LEU A 286 -29.24 11.66 9.22
N THR A 287 -30.48 12.13 9.36
CA THR A 287 -31.65 11.25 9.31
C THR A 287 -31.80 10.62 7.93
N TYR A 288 -31.76 11.45 6.87
CA TYR A 288 -31.81 10.94 5.51
C TYR A 288 -30.67 9.95 5.24
N LEU A 289 -29.44 10.29 5.65
CA LEU A 289 -28.27 9.44 5.46
C LEU A 289 -28.37 8.10 6.21
N LEU A 290 -28.91 8.09 7.42
CA LEU A 290 -29.10 6.86 8.18
C LEU A 290 -30.17 5.96 7.54
N ASP A 291 -31.29 6.56 7.13
CA ASP A 291 -32.45 5.84 6.61
C ASP A 291 -32.19 5.30 5.20
N ASN A 292 -31.46 6.04 4.36
CA ASN A 292 -31.35 5.75 2.92
C ASN A 292 -29.90 5.55 2.43
N GLY A 293 -28.88 6.01 3.17
CA GLY A 293 -27.49 5.92 2.73
C GLY A 293 -26.87 4.54 2.92
N GLU A 294 -25.73 4.30 2.29
CA GLU A 294 -25.06 2.99 2.30
C GLU A 294 -23.84 2.92 3.24
N CYS A 295 -23.06 4.01 3.34
CA CYS A 295 -21.80 4.07 4.07
C CYS A 295 -20.82 2.93 3.69
N THR A 296 -20.61 2.72 2.39
CA THR A 296 -19.69 1.69 1.88
C THR A 296 -18.33 2.28 1.48
N SER A 297 -17.25 1.61 1.87
CA SER A 297 -15.90 2.01 1.49
C SER A 297 -15.67 1.80 -0.02
N LEU A 298 -15.08 2.80 -0.69
CA LEU A 298 -14.76 2.72 -2.11
C LEU A 298 -13.32 3.13 -2.41
N ARG A 299 -12.77 2.52 -3.46
CA ARG A 299 -11.46 2.89 -4.00
C ARG A 299 -11.58 4.18 -4.81
N TRP A 300 -10.54 5.01 -4.75
CA TRP A 300 -10.43 6.29 -5.47
C TRP A 300 -10.81 6.20 -6.95
N LYS A 301 -10.38 5.13 -7.64
CA LYS A 301 -10.66 4.93 -9.07
C LYS A 301 -12.14 4.66 -9.34
N GLU A 302 -12.81 3.89 -8.48
CA GLU A 302 -14.25 3.62 -8.61
C GLU A 302 -15.07 4.91 -8.48
N ILE A 303 -14.63 5.83 -7.63
CA ILE A 303 -15.22 7.17 -7.51
C ILE A 303 -14.97 8.01 -8.76
N LEU A 304 -13.73 8.02 -9.28
CA LEU A 304 -13.44 8.77 -10.50
C LEU A 304 -14.21 8.23 -11.69
N ASP A 305 -14.29 6.91 -11.86
CA ASP A 305 -15.03 6.27 -12.95
C ASP A 305 -16.54 6.61 -12.85
N LYS A 306 -17.12 6.59 -11.64
CA LYS A 306 -18.51 7.01 -11.41
C LYS A 306 -18.73 8.50 -11.68
N ALA A 307 -17.87 9.38 -11.16
CA ALA A 307 -17.99 10.82 -11.37
C ALA A 307 -17.82 11.18 -12.86
N GLU A 308 -16.89 10.55 -13.57
CA GLU A 308 -16.68 10.76 -15.01
C GLU A 308 -17.89 10.30 -15.84
N LEU A 309 -18.52 9.18 -15.45
CA LEU A 309 -19.75 8.69 -16.07
C LEU A 309 -20.90 9.70 -15.96
N TYR A 310 -21.11 10.29 -14.79
CA TYR A 310 -22.25 11.18 -14.53
C TYR A 310 -22.02 12.65 -14.93
N THR A 311 -20.77 13.09 -15.03
CA THR A 311 -20.41 14.47 -15.37
C THR A 311 -19.92 14.64 -16.81
N GLU A 312 -19.95 13.58 -17.61
CA GLU A 312 -19.39 13.54 -18.98
C GLU A 312 -17.94 14.07 -19.06
N GLY A 313 -17.16 13.88 -17.97
CA GLY A 313 -15.78 14.36 -17.87
C GLY A 313 -15.60 15.85 -17.59
N HIS A 314 -16.66 16.60 -17.31
CA HIS A 314 -16.59 18.03 -17.00
C HIS A 314 -16.08 18.34 -15.59
N LEU A 315 -16.01 17.35 -14.71
CA LEU A 315 -15.52 17.51 -13.34
C LEU A 315 -14.14 16.88 -13.17
N GLU A 316 -13.13 17.71 -12.90
CA GLU A 316 -11.77 17.24 -12.67
C GLU A 316 -11.50 16.98 -11.18
N LEU A 317 -11.93 15.82 -10.70
CA LEU A 317 -11.62 15.35 -9.32
C LEU A 317 -10.23 14.73 -9.17
N LYS A 318 -9.49 14.56 -10.28
CA LYS A 318 -8.22 13.80 -10.32
C LYS A 318 -7.12 14.41 -9.45
N ASN A 319 -7.22 15.70 -9.12
CA ASN A 319 -6.28 16.39 -8.24
C ASN A 319 -6.59 16.17 -6.75
N GLU A 320 -7.82 15.81 -6.41
CA GLU A 320 -8.32 15.75 -5.03
C GLU A 320 -8.53 14.31 -4.56
N VAL A 321 -9.06 13.47 -5.45
CA VAL A 321 -9.31 12.04 -5.25
C VAL A 321 -8.18 11.26 -5.91
N THR A 322 -7.23 10.79 -5.10
CA THR A 322 -6.02 10.11 -5.56
C THR A 322 -5.90 8.73 -4.92
N PHE A 323 -4.87 7.97 -5.29
CA PHE A 323 -4.57 6.68 -4.66
C PHE A 323 -4.28 6.75 -3.15
N ARG A 324 -4.01 7.96 -2.62
CA ARG A 324 -3.81 8.19 -1.19
C ARG A 324 -5.09 8.55 -0.44
N SER A 325 -6.19 8.75 -1.16
CA SER A 325 -7.44 9.19 -0.55
C SER A 325 -8.28 8.00 -0.09
N SER A 326 -8.91 8.15 1.07
CA SER A 326 -9.88 7.20 1.62
C SER A 326 -11.29 7.73 1.42
N ASN A 327 -12.20 6.88 0.96
CA ASN A 327 -13.53 7.32 0.55
C ASN A 327 -14.63 6.41 1.03
N VAL A 328 -15.76 7.01 1.36
CA VAL A 328 -17.01 6.33 1.69
C VAL A 328 -18.13 6.87 0.81
N MET A 329 -18.79 5.96 0.12
CA MET A 329 -20.03 6.22 -0.58
C MET A 329 -21.15 6.42 0.43
N LEU A 330 -21.84 7.54 0.29
CA LEU A 330 -23.00 7.89 1.09
C LEU A 330 -24.28 7.50 0.34
N TYR A 331 -24.36 7.81 -0.96
CA TYR A 331 -25.46 7.47 -1.85
C TYR A 331 -24.97 7.11 -3.25
N ASP A 332 -25.55 6.08 -3.85
CA ASP A 332 -25.28 5.65 -5.22
C ASP A 332 -26.59 5.18 -5.88
N ASP A 333 -27.42 6.14 -6.27
CA ASP A 333 -28.68 5.91 -6.97
C ASP A 333 -28.66 6.58 -8.35
N TRP A 334 -29.61 6.23 -9.22
CA TRP A 334 -29.66 6.69 -10.61
C TRP A 334 -29.75 8.21 -10.75
N ASN A 335 -30.29 8.90 -9.75
CA ASN A 335 -30.46 10.36 -9.71
C ASN A 335 -29.60 11.07 -8.65
N LEU A 336 -28.80 10.33 -7.88
CA LEU A 336 -28.06 10.88 -6.75
C LEU A 336 -26.78 10.09 -6.49
N LEU A 337 -25.64 10.75 -6.63
CA LEU A 337 -24.34 10.21 -6.24
C LEU A 337 -23.73 11.11 -5.17
N GLN A 338 -23.42 10.57 -3.99
CA GLN A 338 -22.77 11.33 -2.94
C GLN A 338 -21.68 10.50 -2.27
N PHE A 339 -20.49 11.07 -2.12
CA PHE A 339 -19.42 10.45 -1.36
C PHE A 339 -18.67 11.46 -0.50
N PHE A 340 -18.11 10.95 0.59
CA PHE A 340 -17.24 11.66 1.49
C PHE A 340 -15.86 11.02 1.45
N GLY A 341 -14.81 11.83 1.47
CA GLY A 341 -13.45 11.32 1.53
C GLY A 341 -12.48 12.24 2.21
N VAL A 342 -11.28 11.70 2.39
CA VAL A 342 -10.16 12.36 3.03
C VAL A 342 -8.89 12.08 2.22
N ASN A 343 -8.08 13.10 2.00
CA ASN A 343 -6.73 12.98 1.45
C ASN A 343 -5.69 13.52 2.45
N ASP A 344 -4.45 13.73 2.00
CA ASP A 344 -3.36 14.19 2.87
C ASP A 344 -3.67 15.56 3.52
N GLU A 345 -4.43 16.43 2.85
CA GLU A 345 -4.60 17.84 3.23
C GLU A 345 -6.05 18.20 3.64
N HIS A 346 -7.04 17.58 3.02
CA HIS A 346 -8.45 17.98 3.09
C HIS A 346 -9.39 16.81 3.36
N TYR A 347 -10.48 17.11 4.06
CA TYR A 347 -11.74 16.39 3.91
C TYR A 347 -12.48 16.97 2.70
N TYR A 348 -13.22 16.13 1.99
CA TYR A 348 -14.06 16.57 0.88
C TYR A 348 -15.38 15.82 0.83
N LEU A 349 -16.39 16.52 0.32
CA LEU A 349 -17.73 15.98 0.08
C LEU A 349 -18.13 16.33 -1.34
N TYR A 350 -18.56 15.31 -2.08
CA TYR A 350 -19.09 15.46 -3.42
C TYR A 350 -20.55 15.06 -3.45
N LEU A 351 -21.36 15.85 -4.13
CA LEU A 351 -22.73 15.53 -4.50
C LEU A 351 -22.91 15.73 -6.00
N TRP A 352 -23.50 14.76 -6.67
CA TRP A 352 -24.10 14.91 -7.98
C TRP A 352 -25.56 14.50 -7.91
N TYR A 353 -26.40 15.22 -8.65
CA TYR A 353 -27.83 14.95 -8.72
C TYR A 353 -28.39 15.28 -10.10
N THR A 354 -29.53 14.68 -10.43
CA THR A 354 -30.34 15.06 -11.60
C THR A 354 -31.83 15.04 -11.26
N THR A 355 -32.60 15.91 -11.92
CA THR A 355 -34.08 15.95 -11.82
C THR A 355 -34.79 15.31 -13.01
N ALA A 356 -34.03 14.78 -13.97
CA ALA A 356 -34.52 14.23 -15.23
C ALA A 356 -35.31 12.92 -15.10
#